data_AF-A0A535Z9C7-F1
#
_entry.id   AF-A0A535Z9C7-F1
#
_cell.length_a   1.000
_cell.length_b   1.000
_cell.length_c   1.000
_cell.angle_alpha   90.00
_cell.angle_beta   90.00
_cell.angle_gamma   90.00
#
_symmetry.space_group_name_H-M   'P 1'
#
loop_
_entity.id
_entity.type
_entity.pdbx_description
1 polymer ?
#
loop_
_entity_poly.entity_id
_entity_poly.type
_entity_poly.pdbx_seq_one_letter_code
_entity_poly.pdbx_strand_id
1 'polypeptide(L)'
;MRAETPELLRLRRLWNEHVHTPSPVGGADPREQEVALYASWIGSVVEVVLARGSIDPNLVKMLETRRAEGNQRVFRAAGELGESVRSYVARLIAIEELLAQLPIT
;
A
#
# COMPACT_ATOMS: atom_id res chain seq x y z
N MET A 1 23.89 -10.61 -7.35
CA MET A 1 22.43 -10.43 -7.17
C MET A 1 21.97 -11.34 -6.05
N ARG A 2 21.41 -10.81 -4.95
CA ARG A 2 20.66 -11.65 -4.01
C ARG A 2 19.42 -12.17 -4.76
N ALA A 3 19.10 -13.45 -4.63
CA ALA A 3 17.87 -13.98 -5.18
C ALA A 3 16.67 -13.25 -4.54
N GLU A 4 15.71 -12.79 -5.35
CA GLU A 4 14.48 -12.19 -4.82
C GLU A 4 13.71 -13.24 -4.02
N THR A 5 13.25 -12.88 -2.83
CA THR A 5 12.42 -13.78 -2.03
C THR A 5 11.03 -13.95 -2.67
N PRO A 6 10.31 -15.05 -2.41
CA PRO A 6 8.94 -15.24 -2.91
C PRO A 6 8.01 -14.08 -2.55
N GLU A 7 8.19 -13.47 -1.37
CA GLU A 7 7.42 -12.33 -0.89
C GLU A 7 7.71 -11.07 -1.72
N LEU A 8 8.97 -10.82 -2.06
CA LEU A 8 9.37 -9.69 -2.89
C LEU A 8 8.85 -9.83 -4.34
N LEU A 9 8.88 -11.04 -4.89
CA LEU A 9 8.29 -11.35 -6.20
C LEU A 9 6.77 -11.13 -6.19
N ARG A 10 6.10 -11.58 -5.12
CA ARG A 10 4.66 -11.36 -4.92
C ARG A 10 4.33 -9.87 -4.80
N LEU A 11 5.16 -9.10 -4.08
CA LEU A 11 5.00 -7.65 -3.93
C LEU A 11 5.11 -6.96 -5.29
N ARG A 12 6.15 -7.30 -6.05
CA ARG A 12 6.39 -6.75 -7.40
C ARG A 12 5.20 -7.02 -8.32
N ARG A 13 4.68 -8.25 -8.32
CA ARG A 13 3.52 -8.62 -9.14
C ARG A 13 2.28 -7.82 -8.74
N LEU A 14 1.95 -7.80 -7.45
CA LEU A 14 0.75 -7.13 -6.95
C LEU A 14 0.82 -5.61 -7.16
N TRP A 15 2.01 -5.02 -6.96
CA TRP A 15 2.25 -3.61 -7.24
C TRP A 15 2.11 -3.29 -8.72
N ASN A 16 2.70 -4.10 -9.61
CA ASN A 16 2.56 -3.94 -11.05
C ASN A 16 1.09 -4.00 -11.49
N GLU A 17 0.31 -4.95 -10.97
CA GLU A 17 -1.12 -5.04 -11.23
C GLU A 17 -1.87 -3.80 -10.71
N HIS A 18 -1.50 -3.31 -9.52
CA HIS A 18 -2.12 -2.12 -8.92
C HIS A 18 -1.87 -0.85 -9.74
N VAL A 19 -0.62 -0.55 -10.13
CA VAL A 19 -0.28 0.71 -10.83
C VAL A 19 -0.81 0.78 -12.26
N HIS A 20 -1.06 -0.37 -12.90
CA HIS A 20 -1.69 -0.43 -14.22
C HIS A 20 -3.22 -0.43 -14.15
N THR A 21 -3.81 -0.48 -12.96
CA THR A 21 -5.25 -0.30 -12.79
C THR A 21 -5.57 1.19 -12.66
N PRO A 22 -6.55 1.73 -13.41
CA PRO A 22 -6.96 3.12 -13.25
C PRO A 22 -7.33 3.43 -11.79
N SER A 23 -6.80 4.53 -11.27
CA SER A 23 -7.20 5.04 -9.95
C SER A 23 -8.68 5.44 -9.99
N PRO A 24 -9.53 4.90 -9.09
CA PRO A 24 -10.92 5.33 -8.98
C PRO A 24 -11.07 6.63 -8.17
N VAL A 25 -9.95 7.21 -7.69
CA VAL A 25 -9.92 8.44 -6.90
C VAL A 25 -9.13 9.52 -7.63
N GLY A 26 -9.60 10.77 -7.57
CA GLY A 26 -8.96 11.91 -8.23
C GLY A 26 -9.74 13.23 -8.18
N GLY A 27 -10.88 13.26 -7.49
CA GLY A 27 -11.73 14.43 -7.31
C GLY A 27 -11.41 15.25 -6.07
N ALA A 28 -12.24 16.27 -5.83
CA ALA A 28 -12.13 17.17 -4.68
C ALA A 28 -12.82 16.63 -3.41
N ASP A 29 -13.44 15.45 -3.47
CA ASP A 29 -14.08 14.82 -2.30
C ASP A 29 -13.01 14.52 -1.23
N PRO A 30 -13.15 15.03 0.01
CA PRO A 30 -12.20 14.76 1.08
C PRO A 30 -11.95 13.26 1.33
N ARG A 31 -12.94 12.40 1.07
CA ARG A 31 -12.81 10.95 1.21
C ARG A 31 -11.93 10.35 0.13
N GLU A 32 -12.02 10.87 -1.10
CA GLU A 32 -11.12 10.48 -2.18
C GLU A 32 -9.69 10.93 -1.87
N GLN A 33 -9.51 12.12 -1.26
CA GLN A 33 -8.20 12.60 -0.83
C GLN A 33 -7.58 11.71 0.25
N GLU A 34 -8.36 11.24 1.22
CA GLU A 34 -7.88 10.28 2.24
C GLU A 34 -7.38 8.97 1.61
N VAL A 35 -8.10 8.45 0.61
CA VAL A 35 -7.66 7.25 -0.13
C VAL A 35 -6.42 7.55 -0.98
N ALA A 36 -6.36 8.70 -1.64
CA ALA A 36 -5.21 9.10 -2.45
C ALA A 36 -3.94 9.30 -1.61
N LEU A 37 -4.06 9.89 -0.42
CA LEU A 37 -2.97 10.02 0.54
C LEU A 37 -2.45 8.65 0.98
N TYR A 38 -3.35 7.72 1.29
CA TYR A 38 -2.98 6.36 1.64
C TYR A 38 -2.27 5.65 0.48
N ALA A 39 -2.79 5.76 -0.74
CA ALA A 39 -2.18 5.20 -1.94
C ALA A 39 -0.77 5.76 -2.21
N SER A 40 -0.60 7.07 -2.11
CA SER A 40 0.69 7.74 -2.30
C SER A 40 1.73 7.29 -1.27
N TRP A 41 1.30 7.12 -0.01
CA TRP A 41 2.18 6.64 1.05
C TRP A 41 2.61 5.19 0.81
N ILE A 42 1.66 4.28 0.52
CA ILE A 42 1.97 2.88 0.19
C ILE A 42 2.93 2.82 -0.99
N GLY A 43 2.65 3.56 -2.08
CA GLY A 43 3.50 3.55 -3.27
C GLY A 43 4.94 3.95 -2.97
N SER A 44 5.14 4.98 -2.16
CA SER A 44 6.48 5.43 -1.75
C SER A 44 7.25 4.34 -0.99
N VAL A 45 6.59 3.59 -0.11
CA VAL A 45 7.22 2.48 0.63
C VAL A 45 7.56 1.32 -0.31
N VAL A 46 6.63 0.95 -1.18
CA VAL A 46 6.81 -0.16 -2.13
C VAL A 46 7.97 0.11 -3.08
N GLU A 47 8.08 1.31 -3.62
CA GLU A 47 9.18 1.69 -4.53
C GLU A 47 10.54 1.54 -3.86
N VAL A 48 10.69 2.01 -2.62
CA VAL A 48 11.94 1.86 -1.86
C VAL A 48 12.27 0.39 -1.61
N VAL A 49 11.28 -0.40 -1.20
CA VAL A 49 11.44 -1.83 -0.92
C VAL A 49 11.79 -2.61 -2.19
N LEU A 50 11.12 -2.35 -3.32
CA LEU A 50 11.40 -3.02 -4.59
C LEU A 50 12.76 -2.62 -5.18
N ALA A 51 13.24 -1.40 -4.91
CA ALA A 51 14.56 -0.94 -5.32
C ALA A 51 15.68 -1.57 -4.49
N ARG A 52 15.47 -1.75 -3.18
CA ARG A 52 16.48 -2.29 -2.25
C ARG A 52 16.44 -3.81 -2.12
N GLY A 53 15.29 -4.41 -2.37
CA GLY A 53 15.02 -5.84 -2.16
C GLY A 53 14.81 -6.22 -0.69
N SER A 54 14.62 -5.24 0.20
CA SER A 54 14.38 -5.45 1.63
C SER A 54 13.72 -4.22 2.27
N ILE A 55 13.21 -4.38 3.49
CA ILE A 55 12.64 -3.31 4.29
C ILE A 55 13.63 -2.88 5.38
N ASP A 56 13.84 -1.57 5.54
CA ASP A 56 14.69 -1.04 6.61
C ASP A 56 13.88 -0.81 7.90
N PRO A 57 14.54 -0.78 9.08
CA PRO A 57 13.86 -0.61 10.36
C PRO A 57 13.02 0.67 10.49
N ASN A 58 13.39 1.76 9.80
CA ASN A 58 12.62 3.00 9.84
C ASN A 58 11.31 2.84 9.07
N LEU A 59 11.35 2.19 7.90
CA LEU A 59 10.14 1.87 7.15
C LEU A 59 9.20 0.94 7.92
N VAL A 60 9.74 -0.07 8.61
CA VAL A 60 8.95 -0.94 9.50
C VAL A 60 8.25 -0.10 10.56
N LYS A 61 8.99 0.77 11.26
CA LYS A 61 8.41 1.64 12.29
C LYS A 61 7.34 2.58 11.74
N MET A 62 7.51 3.08 10.51
CA MET A 62 6.49 3.89 9.84
C MET A 62 5.22 3.06 9.54
N LEU A 63 5.36 1.83 9.06
CA LEU A 63 4.22 0.91 8.84
C LEU A 63 3.48 0.62 10.16
N GLU A 64 4.22 0.31 11.22
CA GLU A 64 3.65 0.06 12.55
C GLU A 64 2.91 1.28 13.10
N THR A 65 3.51 2.47 12.99
CA THR A 65 2.89 3.73 13.41
C THR A 65 1.59 3.96 12.65
N ARG A 66 1.60 3.76 11.33
CA ARG A 66 0.42 3.93 10.49
C ARG A 66 -0.70 2.94 10.84
N ARG A 67 -0.34 1.68 11.11
CA ARG A 67 -1.30 0.67 11.58
C ARG A 67 -1.91 1.04 12.94
N ALA A 68 -1.10 1.58 13.84
CA ALA A 68 -1.56 2.01 15.16
C ALA A 68 -2.51 3.22 15.08
N GLU A 69 -2.30 4.13 14.13
CA GLU A 69 -3.25 5.22 13.83
C GLU A 69 -4.60 4.70 13.31
N GLY A 70 -4.59 3.51 12.71
CA GLY A 70 -5.77 2.77 12.27
C GLY A 70 -6.28 3.19 10.89
N ASN A 71 -6.54 2.20 10.04
CA ASN A 71 -7.08 2.42 8.69
C ASN A 71 -8.59 2.74 8.69
N GLN A 72 -9.21 3.05 9.84
CA GLN A 72 -10.67 3.25 9.96
C GLN A 72 -11.21 4.32 9.03
N ARG A 73 -10.50 5.45 8.89
CA ARG A 73 -10.91 6.54 7.98
C ARG A 73 -10.90 6.09 6.53
N VAL A 74 -9.85 5.37 6.12
CA VAL A 74 -9.70 4.84 4.76
C VAL A 74 -10.76 3.77 4.47
N PHE A 75 -11.01 2.85 5.41
CA PHE A 75 -12.08 1.85 5.28
C PHE A 75 -13.46 2.48 5.17
N ARG A 76 -13.75 3.48 6.00
CA ARG A 76 -15.01 4.22 5.96
C ARG A 76 -15.18 4.96 4.64
N ALA A 77 -14.16 5.72 4.22
CA ALA A 77 -14.14 6.42 2.95
C ALA A 77 -14.40 5.46 1.78
N ALA A 78 -13.73 4.31 1.78
CA ALA A 78 -13.93 3.29 0.76
C ALA A 78 -15.38 2.77 0.73
N GLY A 79 -15.94 2.44 1.91
CA GLY A 79 -17.32 1.98 2.04
C GLY A 79 -18.35 2.98 1.48
N GLU A 80 -18.11 4.27 1.69
CA GLU A 80 -19.01 5.34 1.26
C GLU A 80 -18.85 5.74 -0.22
N LEU A 81 -17.67 5.52 -0.83
CA LEU A 81 -17.37 5.88 -2.23
C LEU A 81 -17.72 4.78 -3.24
N GLY A 82 -18.03 3.56 -2.79
CA GLY A 82 -18.55 2.48 -3.62
C GLY A 82 -17.55 1.35 -3.90
N GLU A 83 -17.97 0.41 -4.76
CA GLU A 83 -17.27 -0.87 -4.96
C GLU A 83 -15.88 -0.71 -5.59
N SER A 84 -15.72 0.18 -6.57
CA SER A 84 -14.42 0.42 -7.23
C SER A 84 -13.36 0.91 -6.25
N VAL A 85 -13.72 1.86 -5.38
CA VAL A 85 -12.83 2.39 -4.34
C VAL A 85 -12.56 1.35 -3.25
N ARG A 86 -13.56 0.56 -2.83
CA ARG A 86 -13.35 -0.58 -1.91
C ARG A 86 -12.34 -1.58 -2.43
N SER A 87 -12.52 -2.02 -3.67
CA SER A 87 -11.60 -2.94 -4.34
C SER A 87 -10.19 -2.36 -4.45
N TYR A 88 -10.07 -1.05 -4.72
CA TYR A 88 -8.80 -0.35 -4.77
C TYR A 88 -8.09 -0.30 -3.41
N VAL A 89 -8.80 0.09 -2.35
CA VAL A 89 -8.29 0.14 -0.98
C VAL A 89 -7.91 -1.25 -0.46
N ALA A 90 -8.71 -2.27 -0.74
CA ALA A 90 -8.40 -3.65 -0.35
C ALA A 90 -7.07 -4.14 -0.96
N ARG A 91 -6.77 -3.78 -2.21
CA ARG A 91 -5.46 -4.09 -2.82
C ARG A 91 -4.31 -3.38 -2.12
N LEU A 92 -4.47 -2.10 -1.75
CA LEU A 92 -3.46 -1.35 -1.02
C LEU A 92 -3.17 -1.96 0.37
N ILE A 93 -4.21 -2.40 1.08
CA ILE A 93 -4.05 -3.08 2.37
C ILE A 93 -3.32 -4.41 2.20
N ALA A 94 -3.65 -5.20 1.18
CA ALA A 94 -2.95 -6.45 0.91
C ALA A 94 -1.45 -6.22 0.60
N ILE A 95 -1.12 -5.11 -0.08
CA ILE A 95 0.26 -4.67 -0.30
C ILE A 95 0.93 -4.31 1.04
N GLU A 96 0.26 -3.53 1.89
CA GLU A 96 0.74 -3.16 3.22
C GLU A 96 1.02 -4.39 4.11
N GLU A 97 0.11 -5.37 4.09
CA GLU A 97 0.25 -6.64 4.80
C GLU A 97 1.47 -7.43 4.35
N LEU A 98 1.73 -7.45 3.04
CA LEU A 98 2.90 -8.11 2.48
C LEU A 98 4.20 -7.41 2.84
N LEU A 99 4.21 -6.07 2.83
CA LEU A 99 5.38 -5.27 3.25
C LEU A 99 5.79 -5.59 4.69
N ALA A 100 4.83 -5.78 5.59
CA ALA A 100 5.11 -6.12 6.99
C ALA A 100 5.59 -7.55 7.21
N GLN A 101 5.52 -8.41 6.19
CA GLN A 101 6.03 -9.79 6.24
C GLN A 101 7.47 -9.91 5.69
N LEU A 102 8.01 -8.84 5.12
CA LEU A 102 9.34 -8.87 4.53
C LEU A 102 10.43 -8.94 5.62
N PRO A 103 11.55 -9.63 5.32
CA PRO A 103 12.68 -9.68 6.23
C PRO A 103 13.30 -8.28 6.38
N ILE A 104 13.56 -7.91 7.64
CA ILE A 104 14.28 -6.70 8.00
C ILE A 104 15.76 -6.93 7.76
N THR A 105 16.43 -5.98 7.10
CA THR A 105 17.89 -6.01 6.88
C THR A 105 18.55 -4.74 7.34
#